data_AF-A0A7C5CRF7-F1
#
_entry.id   AF-A0A7C5CRF7-F1
#
_cell.length_a   1.000
_cell.length_b   1.000
_cell.length_c   1.000
_cell.angle_alpha   90.00
_cell.angle_beta   90.00
_cell.angle_gamma   90.00
#
_symmetry.space_group_name_H-M   'P 1'
#
loop_
_entity.id
_entity.type
_entity.pdbx_description
1 polymer ?
#
loop_
_entity_poly.entity_id
_entity_poly.type
_entity_poly.pdbx_seq_one_letter_code
_entity_poly.pdbx_strand_id
1 'polypeptide(L)'
;MVDALRDAGFSAKMPDGTFYLYVKAPKGAGDTEFGNAEDASQYLIKEALISTVPWDDAGNFLRFSATFMAKDEGDEERVIEEMKRRLKGLGLRF
;
A
#
# COMPACT_ATOMS: atom_id res chain seq x y z
N MET A 1 0.41 9.50 -4.91
CA MET A 1 0.10 8.09 -4.54
C MET A 1 1.06 7.08 -5.17
N VAL A 2 1.17 6.99 -6.50
CA VAL A 2 2.06 6.02 -7.18
C VAL A 2 3.51 6.16 -6.71
N ASP A 3 4.04 7.38 -6.68
CA ASP A 3 5.44 7.61 -6.26
C ASP A 3 5.65 7.31 -4.77
N ALA A 4 4.68 7.63 -3.91
CA ALA A 4 4.70 7.25 -2.50
C ALA A 4 4.78 5.72 -2.30
N LEU A 5 4.03 4.94 -3.08
CA LEU A 5 4.10 3.48 -3.05
C LEU A 5 5.45 2.96 -3.58
N ARG A 6 5.97 3.54 -4.66
CA ARG A 6 7.30 3.19 -5.20
C ARG A 6 8.42 3.46 -4.20
N ASP A 7 8.37 4.60 -3.53
CA ASP A 7 9.33 4.99 -2.49
C ASP A 7 9.27 4.07 -1.26
N ALA A 8 8.13 3.39 -1.05
CA ALA A 8 7.95 2.36 -0.04
C ALA A 8 8.32 0.94 -0.53
N GLY A 9 8.80 0.80 -1.77
CA GLY A 9 9.29 -0.45 -2.35
C GLY A 9 8.30 -1.18 -3.26
N PHE A 10 7.07 -0.70 -3.40
CA PHE A 10 6.07 -1.34 -4.26
C PHE A 10 6.33 -1.06 -5.74
N SER A 11 6.09 -2.05 -6.61
CA SER A 11 6.13 -1.86 -8.07
C SER A 11 4.82 -1.25 -8.61
N ALA A 12 4.48 -0.05 -8.15
CA ALA A 12 3.23 0.63 -8.54
C ALA A 12 3.31 1.26 -9.95
N LYS A 13 2.19 1.33 -10.66
CA LYS A 13 2.03 1.98 -11.96
C LYS A 13 0.75 2.81 -11.98
N MET A 14 0.77 3.93 -12.70
CA MET A 14 -0.43 4.74 -12.89
C MET A 14 -1.48 3.92 -13.68
N PRO A 15 -2.74 3.86 -13.23
CA PRO A 15 -3.80 3.15 -13.94
C PRO A 15 -4.34 4.01 -15.09
N ASP A 16 -4.74 3.38 -16.19
CA ASP A 16 -5.21 4.06 -17.42
C ASP A 16 -6.65 4.63 -17.33
N GLY A 17 -7.19 4.82 -16.11
CA GLY A 17 -8.55 5.36 -15.93
C GLY A 17 -9.34 4.80 -14.74
N THR A 18 -8.69 4.26 -13.71
CA THR A 18 -9.37 3.80 -12.50
C THR A 18 -8.80 4.50 -11.25
N PHE A 19 -9.49 4.37 -10.13
CA PHE A 19 -9.01 4.84 -8.83
C PHE A 19 -8.25 3.77 -8.04
N TYR A 20 -7.92 2.64 -8.66
CA TYR A 20 -7.30 1.50 -7.99
C TYR A 20 -5.87 1.25 -8.48
N LEU A 21 -5.00 0.94 -7.53
CA LEU A 21 -3.62 0.54 -7.78
C LEU A 21 -3.45 -0.90 -7.30
N TYR A 22 -3.12 -1.79 -8.22
CA TYR A 22 -2.80 -3.19 -7.93
C TYR A 22 -1.29 -3.35 -7.89
N VAL A 23 -0.77 -3.81 -6.75
CA VAL A 23 0.66 -4.01 -6.51
C VAL A 23 0.91 -5.36 -5.88
N LYS A 24 2.03 -6.02 -6.20
CA LYS A 24 2.37 -7.27 -5.53
C LYS A 24 2.52 -7.01 -4.03
N ALA A 25 1.96 -7.90 -3.22
CA ALA A 25 2.13 -7.87 -1.78
C ALA A 25 3.61 -8.05 -1.42
N PRO A 26 4.11 -7.38 -0.38
CA PRO A 26 5.40 -7.73 0.21
C PRO A 26 5.38 -9.18 0.68
N LYS A 27 6.57 -9.81 0.74
CA LYS A 27 6.76 -11.13 1.33
C LYS A 27 6.93 -11.09 2.84
N GLY A 28 7.17 -9.92 3.42
CA GLY A 28 7.36 -9.76 4.86
C GLY A 28 7.67 -8.32 5.27
N ALA A 29 7.89 -8.11 6.56
CA ALA A 29 8.26 -6.85 7.18
C ALA A 29 9.15 -7.11 8.40
N GLY A 30 10.39 -6.60 8.40
CA GLY A 30 11.39 -6.98 9.42
C GLY A 30 11.52 -8.51 9.51
N ASP A 31 11.38 -9.06 10.72
CA ASP A 31 11.41 -10.51 11.00
C ASP A 31 10.07 -11.24 10.74
N THR A 32 9.01 -10.51 10.37
CA THR A 32 7.70 -11.10 10.05
C THR A 32 7.67 -11.52 8.58
N GLU A 33 7.26 -12.75 8.30
CA GLU A 33 7.01 -13.28 6.95
C GLU A 33 5.49 -13.29 6.67
N PHE A 34 5.11 -13.07 5.41
CA PHE A 34 3.73 -13.11 4.94
C PHE A 34 3.56 -14.29 3.99
N GLY A 35 2.61 -15.18 4.28
CA GLY A 35 2.32 -16.32 3.42
C GLY A 35 1.52 -15.94 2.17
N ASN A 36 0.72 -14.87 2.26
CA ASN A 36 -0.18 -14.42 1.22
C ASN A 36 -0.45 -12.91 1.33
N ALA A 37 -1.27 -12.37 0.42
CA ALA A 37 -1.66 -10.97 0.43
C ALA A 37 -2.58 -10.63 1.61
N GLU A 38 -3.42 -11.57 2.09
CA GLU A 38 -4.22 -11.37 3.30
C GLU A 38 -3.33 -11.06 4.51
N ASP A 39 -2.27 -11.84 4.75
CA ASP A 39 -1.31 -11.62 5.84
C ASP A 39 -0.69 -10.23 5.75
N ALA A 40 -0.24 -9.85 4.55
CA ALA A 40 0.30 -8.51 4.30
C ALA A 40 -0.75 -7.43 4.59
N SER A 41 -1.98 -7.59 4.10
CA SER A 41 -3.08 -6.64 4.32
C SER A 41 -3.40 -6.47 5.81
N GLN A 42 -3.47 -7.57 6.55
CA GLN A 42 -3.69 -7.59 8.00
C GLN A 42 -2.55 -6.91 8.75
N TYR A 43 -1.30 -7.09 8.31
CA TYR A 43 -0.15 -6.41 8.90
C TYR A 43 -0.20 -4.90 8.65
N LEU A 44 -0.48 -4.47 7.42
CA LEU A 44 -0.55 -3.04 7.07
C LEU A 44 -1.63 -2.29 7.86
N ILE A 45 -2.80 -2.89 8.10
CA ILE A 45 -3.85 -2.24 8.89
C ILE A 45 -3.49 -2.19 10.38
N LYS A 46 -2.87 -3.24 10.93
CA LYS A 46 -2.49 -3.28 12.35
C LYS A 46 -1.35 -2.33 12.68
N GLU A 47 -0.29 -2.35 11.88
CA GLU A 47 0.96 -1.65 12.18
C GLU A 47 1.03 -0.24 11.57
N ALA A 48 0.30 0.02 10.49
CA ALA A 48 0.32 1.32 9.80
C ALA A 48 -1.06 1.98 9.64
N LEU A 49 -2.14 1.35 10.12
CA LEU A 49 -3.51 1.85 9.95
C LEU A 49 -3.88 2.06 8.46
N ILE A 50 -3.35 1.21 7.58
CA ILE A 50 -3.60 1.26 6.14
C ILE A 50 -4.42 0.04 5.74
N SER A 51 -5.67 0.26 5.35
CA SER A 51 -6.56 -0.80 4.88
C SER A 51 -6.35 -1.02 3.38
N THR A 52 -6.11 -2.28 3.01
CA THR A 52 -6.00 -2.74 1.62
C THR A 52 -6.96 -3.89 1.37
N VAL A 53 -7.23 -4.17 0.09
CA VAL A 53 -7.96 -5.39 -0.29
C VAL A 53 -6.97 -6.39 -0.86
N PRO A 54 -6.79 -7.56 -0.25
CA PRO A 54 -5.95 -8.61 -0.78
C PRO A 54 -6.63 -9.33 -1.95
N TRP A 55 -5.82 -9.83 -2.88
CA TRP A 55 -6.30 -10.62 -4.00
C TRP A 55 -5.33 -11.77 -4.30
N ASP A 56 -5.45 -12.84 -3.53
CA ASP A 56 -4.56 -14.01 -3.66
C ASP A 56 -4.87 -14.88 -4.88
N ASP A 57 -6.13 -14.88 -5.36
CA ASP A 57 -6.52 -15.67 -6.55
C ASP A 57 -5.79 -15.25 -7.84
N ALA A 58 -5.30 -14.01 -7.91
CA ALA A 58 -4.55 -13.47 -9.04
C ALA A 58 -3.02 -13.50 -8.82
N GLY A 59 -2.56 -14.19 -7.78
CA GLY A 59 -1.21 -14.09 -7.21
C GLY A 59 -1.18 -13.01 -6.14
N ASN A 60 -0.42 -13.18 -5.06
CA ASN A 60 -0.46 -12.33 -3.86
C ASN A 60 -0.37 -10.81 -4.18
N PHE A 61 -1.50 -10.16 -4.44
CA PHE A 61 -1.63 -8.76 -4.82
C PHE A 61 -2.42 -7.99 -3.77
N LEU A 62 -2.09 -6.71 -3.59
CA LEU A 62 -2.84 -5.76 -2.79
C LEU A 62 -3.46 -4.71 -3.71
N ARG A 63 -4.71 -4.35 -3.43
CA ARG A 63 -5.41 -3.23 -4.07
C ARG A 63 -5.47 -2.04 -3.12
N PHE A 64 -4.85 -0.95 -3.53
CA PHE A 64 -4.99 0.37 -2.91
C PHE A 64 -6.04 1.19 -3.66
N SER A 65 -6.83 1.97 -2.92
CA SER A 65 -7.78 2.92 -3.49
C SER A 65 -7.27 4.35 -3.33
N ALA A 66 -7.21 5.11 -4.42
CA ALA A 66 -6.94 6.54 -4.43
C ALA A 66 -8.23 7.36 -4.19
N THR A 67 -9.09 6.88 -3.27
CA THR A 67 -10.38 7.49 -2.94
C THR A 67 -10.40 7.82 -1.45
N PHE A 68 -9.59 8.78 -1.04
CA PHE A 68 -9.54 9.28 0.34
C PHE A 68 -10.06 10.71 0.39
N MET A 69 -10.49 11.14 1.58
CA MET A 69 -10.95 12.51 1.77
C MET A 69 -9.75 13.44 1.90
N ALA A 70 -9.75 14.51 1.10
CA ALA A 70 -8.86 15.63 1.24
C ALA A 70 -9.66 16.91 1.02
N LYS A 71 -9.37 17.96 1.80
CA LYS A 71 -10.05 19.25 1.68
C LYS A 71 -9.62 20.02 0.43
N ASP A 72 -8.34 19.94 0.10
CA ASP A 72 -7.67 20.65 -0.98
C ASP A 72 -6.40 19.88 -1.40
N GLU A 73 -5.69 20.37 -2.41
CA GLU A 73 -4.47 19.72 -2.93
C GLU A 73 -3.36 19.59 -1.88
N GLY A 74 -3.23 20.57 -0.97
CA GLY A 74 -2.24 20.50 0.11
C GLY A 74 -2.58 19.42 1.13
N ASP A 75 -3.86 19.25 1.45
CA ASP A 75 -4.34 18.18 2.31
C ASP A 75 -4.19 16.80 1.65
N GLU A 76 -4.36 16.72 0.32
CA GLU A 76 -4.09 15.51 -0.45
C GLU A 76 -2.62 15.09 -0.33
N GLU A 77 -1.69 16.02 -0.56
CA GLU A 77 -0.25 15.77 -0.42
C GLU A 77 0.10 15.33 1.01
N ARG A 78 -0.46 15.99 2.02
CA ARG A 78 -0.28 15.63 3.44
C ARG A 78 -0.73 14.20 3.74
N VAL A 79 -1.89 13.76 3.22
CA VAL A 79 -2.39 12.39 3.43
C VAL A 79 -1.51 11.36 2.73
N ILE A 80 -1.05 11.65 1.51
CA ILE A 80 -0.17 10.76 0.74
C ILE A 80 1.19 10.62 1.45
N GLU A 81 1.79 11.72 1.92
CA GLU A 81 3.08 11.69 2.63
C GLU A 81 2.97 11.02 4.01
N GLU A 82 1.84 11.17 4.70
CA GLU A 82 1.55 10.41 5.92
C GLU A 82 1.54 8.90 5.65
N MET A 83 0.79 8.46 4.64
CA MET A 83 0.73 7.05 4.24
C MET A 83 2.12 6.53 3.87
N LYS A 84 2.87 7.29 3.07
CA LYS A 84 4.24 6.97 2.67
C LYS A 84 5.15 6.78 3.89
N ARG A 85 5.12 7.72 4.84
CA ARG A 85 5.95 7.65 6.05
C ARG A 85 5.66 6.39 6.85
N ARG A 86 4.38 6.04 7.02
CA ARG A 86 3.98 4.83 7.73
C ARG A 86 4.47 3.57 7.04
N LEU A 87 4.25 3.44 5.73
CA LEU A 87 4.71 2.29 4.95
C LEU A 87 6.23 2.12 5.01
N LYS A 88 7.00 3.21 4.87
CA LYS A 88 8.46 3.16 4.97
C LYS A 88 8.95 2.74 6.37
N GLY A 89 8.20 3.09 7.41
CA GLY A 89 8.50 2.70 8.79
C GLY A 89 8.37 1.20 9.05
N LEU A 90 7.66 0.45 8.20
CA LEU A 90 7.43 -0.99 8.40
C LEU A 90 8.60 -1.88 7.97
N GLY A 91 9.57 -1.37 7.21
CA GLY A 91 10.68 -2.20 6.71
C GLY A 91 10.20 -3.38 5.83
N LEU A 92 9.25 -3.10 4.92
CA LEU A 92 8.68 -4.09 4.01
C LEU A 92 9.76 -4.73 3.12
N ARG A 93 9.61 -6.03 2.86
CA ARG A 93 10.48 -6.85 2.00
C ARG A 93 9.65 -7.45 0.87
N PHE A 94 10.16 -7.42 -0.37
CA PHE A 94 9.43 -7.80 -1.59
C PHE A 94 10.02 -9.03 -2.31
#